data_AF-A0A3R7IZN1-F1
#
_entry.id   AF-A0A3R7IZN1-F1
#
_cell.length_a   1.000
_cell.length_b   1.000
_cell.length_c   1.000
_cell.angle_alpha   90.00
_cell.angle_beta   90.00
_cell.angle_gamma   90.00
#
_symmetry.space_group_name_H-M   'P 1'
#
loop_
_entity.id
_entity.type
_entity.pdbx_description
1 polymer ?
#
loop_
_entity_poly.entity_id
_entity_poly.type
_entity_poly.pdbx_seq_one_letter_code
_entity_poly.pdbx_strand_id
1 'polypeptide(L)'
;MKNSPSASPPNDPPTTVPARVTVQTLAREARTADTLNLSVFLERTGRHIADIYRGAGTWTTILRRADLLPAPATPTPGENHLLKRMHSFLHIDDTERATAYRQFTTDDAPAYEDLTAFDQTIARMLFFTLWDKAGGFPSYTDGLASLHGQHTVRSELGQILTHLMHSDRMRPAQPLTGAHAHIPLNIHCAYNRSEILAAMGVARLGGQLPGFFAQGVLWDPVNKTDALLITLSKNERDFSPTVRYKDYALSRTRFHWESQNSTAPNSPTGQRYQNHAAQQGSHVLLFVRTSKDTPSGKAMPWVLLGPATYERHTGSKPMAITWRLHHPLPDRIWSRMPTTPPTA
;
A
#
# COMPACT_ATOMS: atom_id res chain seq x y z
N MET A 1 -61.23 -0.06 17.71
CA MET A 1 -60.42 0.55 16.62
C MET A 1 -58.99 0.68 17.15
N LYS A 2 -58.20 -0.39 17.02
CA LYS A 2 -57.03 -0.53 16.13
C LYS A 2 -55.81 0.30 16.57
N ASN A 3 -55.00 -0.32 17.43
CA ASN A 3 -53.61 0.01 17.71
C ASN A 3 -52.76 -0.21 16.45
N SER A 4 -51.97 0.80 16.08
CA SER A 4 -50.93 0.67 15.04
C SER A 4 -49.69 -0.02 15.60
N PRO A 5 -49.10 -1.02 14.94
CA PRO A 5 -47.87 -1.66 15.41
C PRO A 5 -46.63 -0.86 15.02
N SER A 6 -45.72 -0.73 16.00
CA SER A 6 -44.35 -0.25 15.85
C SER A 6 -43.59 -1.12 14.85
N ALA A 7 -43.06 -0.52 13.79
CA ALA A 7 -42.21 -1.19 12.82
C ALA A 7 -40.79 -1.33 13.38
N SER A 8 -40.35 -2.57 13.60
CA SER A 8 -38.96 -2.89 13.92
C SER A 8 -38.04 -2.52 12.75
N PRO A 9 -36.82 -2.02 13.00
CA PRO A 9 -35.85 -1.77 11.95
C PRO A 9 -35.44 -3.09 11.25
N PRO A 10 -35.05 -3.04 9.97
CA PRO A 10 -34.63 -4.23 9.24
C PRO A 10 -33.38 -4.82 9.91
N ASN A 11 -33.47 -6.09 10.28
CA ASN A 11 -32.32 -6.91 10.67
C ASN A 11 -31.38 -6.98 9.46
N ASP A 12 -30.23 -6.31 9.55
CA ASP A 12 -29.12 -6.61 8.66
C ASP A 12 -28.73 -8.09 8.86
N PRO A 13 -28.56 -8.87 7.78
CA PRO A 13 -28.10 -10.23 7.91
C PRO A 13 -26.72 -10.24 8.59
N PRO A 14 -26.44 -11.17 9.51
CA PRO A 14 -25.12 -11.27 10.11
C PRO A 14 -24.11 -11.46 8.98
N THR A 15 -23.17 -10.52 8.88
CA THR A 15 -21.98 -10.65 8.06
C THR A 15 -21.18 -11.80 8.66
N THR A 16 -21.43 -13.00 8.15
CA THR A 16 -20.72 -14.21 8.54
C THR A 16 -19.27 -14.00 8.11
N VAL A 17 -18.43 -13.60 9.07
CA VAL A 17 -16.98 -13.61 8.88
C VAL A 17 -16.63 -15.06 8.56
N PRO A 18 -16.11 -15.38 7.35
CA PRO A 18 -15.83 -16.75 6.98
C PRO A 18 -14.86 -17.34 8.02
N ALA A 19 -15.17 -18.57 8.47
CA ALA A 19 -14.43 -19.27 9.50
C ALA A 19 -12.92 -19.17 9.24
N ARG A 20 -12.16 -18.85 10.29
CA ARG A 20 -10.72 -18.55 10.18
C ARG A 20 -9.97 -19.80 9.72
N VAL A 21 -9.56 -19.82 8.45
CA VAL A 21 -8.78 -20.93 7.88
C VAL A 21 -7.43 -21.01 8.59
N THR A 22 -7.05 -22.21 9.04
CA THR A 22 -5.78 -22.44 9.74
C THR A 22 -4.69 -22.90 8.78
N VAL A 23 -3.42 -22.69 9.13
CA VAL A 23 -2.27 -23.20 8.36
C VAL A 23 -2.32 -24.73 8.21
N GLN A 24 -2.86 -25.46 9.21
CA GLN A 24 -3.07 -26.91 9.11
C GLN A 24 -4.09 -27.28 8.03
N THR A 25 -5.18 -26.51 7.93
CA THR A 25 -6.20 -26.72 6.91
C THR A 25 -5.63 -26.48 5.51
N LEU A 26 -4.91 -25.36 5.33
CA LEU A 26 -4.24 -25.04 4.07
C LEU A 26 -3.17 -26.08 3.70
N ALA A 27 -2.42 -26.60 4.67
CA ALA A 27 -1.42 -27.65 4.41
C ALA A 27 -2.05 -28.97 3.95
N ARG A 28 -3.20 -29.37 4.54
CA ARG A 28 -3.95 -30.53 4.08
C ARG A 28 -4.48 -30.32 2.66
N GLU A 29 -5.06 -29.15 2.38
CA GLU A 29 -5.55 -28.79 1.05
C GLU A 29 -4.40 -28.79 0.02
N ALA A 30 -3.23 -28.26 0.38
CA ALA A 30 -2.06 -28.25 -0.48
C ALA A 30 -1.57 -29.67 -0.77
N ARG A 31 -1.55 -30.56 0.24
CA ARG A 31 -1.20 -31.97 0.07
C ARG A 31 -2.17 -32.69 -0.86
N THR A 32 -3.49 -32.43 -0.75
CA THR A 32 -4.48 -32.98 -1.68
C THR A 32 -4.33 -32.41 -3.09
N ALA A 33 -4.00 -31.12 -3.21
CA ALA A 33 -3.80 -30.47 -4.49
C ALA A 33 -2.48 -30.86 -5.16
N ASP A 34 -1.51 -31.42 -4.42
CA ASP A 34 -0.21 -31.91 -4.87
C ASP A 34 0.48 -30.97 -5.88
N THR A 35 0.65 -29.71 -5.46
CA THR A 35 1.23 -28.68 -6.32
C THR A 35 2.12 -27.73 -5.53
N LEU A 36 3.23 -27.33 -6.14
CA LEU A 36 4.13 -26.28 -5.64
C LEU A 36 3.74 -24.89 -6.16
N ASN A 37 2.81 -24.83 -7.12
CA ASN A 37 2.39 -23.60 -7.77
C ASN A 37 1.19 -22.98 -7.03
N LEU A 38 1.40 -21.77 -6.50
CA LEU A 38 0.43 -20.97 -5.76
C LEU A 38 -0.86 -20.74 -6.55
N SER A 39 -0.78 -20.36 -7.82
CA SER A 39 -1.96 -20.08 -8.65
C SER A 39 -2.80 -21.34 -8.84
N VAL A 40 -2.15 -22.46 -9.15
CA VAL A 40 -2.83 -23.77 -9.29
C VAL A 40 -3.50 -24.19 -7.98
N PHE A 41 -2.84 -23.96 -6.84
CA PHE A 41 -3.44 -24.23 -5.53
C PHE A 41 -4.69 -23.36 -5.28
N LEU A 42 -4.62 -22.06 -5.55
CA LEU A 42 -5.74 -21.14 -5.36
C LEU A 42 -6.93 -21.49 -6.26
N GLU A 43 -6.67 -21.80 -7.53
CA GLU A 43 -7.69 -22.24 -8.50
C GLU A 43 -8.39 -23.54 -8.07
N ARG A 44 -7.61 -24.56 -7.68
CA ARG A 44 -8.16 -25.87 -7.27
C ARG A 44 -8.97 -25.82 -5.99
N THR A 45 -8.62 -24.92 -5.08
CA THR A 45 -9.25 -24.83 -3.75
C THR A 45 -10.32 -23.74 -3.65
N GLY A 46 -10.39 -22.83 -4.63
CA GLY A 46 -11.22 -21.62 -4.56
C GLY A 46 -10.81 -20.67 -3.44
N ARG A 47 -9.61 -20.83 -2.86
CA ARG A 47 -9.11 -19.97 -1.77
C ARG A 47 -8.72 -18.60 -2.34
N HIS A 48 -8.88 -17.57 -1.52
CA HIS A 48 -8.35 -16.25 -1.88
C HIS A 48 -6.89 -16.16 -1.40
N ILE A 49 -6.00 -15.52 -2.17
CA ILE A 49 -4.57 -15.40 -1.80
C ILE A 49 -4.36 -14.81 -0.40
N ALA A 50 -5.24 -13.88 0.03
CA ALA A 50 -5.17 -13.30 1.37
C ALA A 50 -5.33 -14.34 2.50
N ASP A 51 -5.95 -15.49 2.25
CA ASP A 51 -6.14 -16.57 3.23
C ASP A 51 -4.81 -17.20 3.64
N ILE A 52 -3.87 -17.33 2.69
CA ILE A 52 -2.51 -17.84 2.90
C ILE A 52 -1.73 -16.95 3.86
N TYR A 53 -1.92 -15.63 3.74
CA TYR A 53 -1.13 -14.61 4.43
C TYR A 53 -1.80 -14.04 5.69
N ARG A 54 -2.86 -14.68 6.19
CA ARG A 54 -3.45 -14.32 7.49
C ARG A 54 -2.49 -14.71 8.63
N GLY A 55 -2.26 -13.79 9.56
CA GLY A 55 -1.36 -14.02 10.69
C GLY A 55 0.10 -14.20 10.25
N ALA A 56 0.69 -15.35 10.58
CA ALA A 56 2.08 -15.70 10.30
C ALA A 56 2.25 -16.74 9.17
N GLY A 57 1.16 -17.13 8.49
CA GLY A 57 1.22 -18.05 7.36
C GLY A 57 1.91 -17.45 6.13
N THR A 58 2.63 -18.31 5.39
CA THR A 58 3.23 -18.01 4.09
C THR A 58 3.06 -19.23 3.19
N TRP A 59 3.19 -19.07 1.87
CA TRP A 59 3.05 -20.19 0.94
C TRP A 59 4.10 -21.27 1.20
N THR A 60 5.36 -20.85 1.40
CA THR A 60 6.46 -21.73 1.80
C THR A 60 6.16 -22.50 3.09
N THR A 61 5.59 -21.85 4.09
CA THR A 61 5.26 -22.49 5.37
C THR A 61 4.17 -23.56 5.19
N ILE A 62 3.20 -23.30 4.31
CA ILE A 62 2.14 -24.25 3.95
C ILE A 62 2.73 -25.45 3.21
N LEU A 63 3.59 -25.23 2.22
CA LEU A 63 4.25 -26.29 1.46
C LEU A 63 5.13 -27.18 2.33
N ARG A 64 5.92 -26.58 3.24
CA ARG A 64 6.75 -27.33 4.21
C ARG A 64 5.89 -28.18 5.15
N ARG A 65 4.74 -27.66 5.58
CA ARG A 65 3.82 -28.39 6.46
C ARG A 65 3.00 -29.47 5.74
N ALA A 66 2.86 -29.34 4.41
CA ALA A 66 2.24 -30.32 3.55
C ALA A 66 3.19 -31.45 3.13
N ASP A 67 4.48 -31.36 3.51
CA ASP A 67 5.58 -32.23 3.08
C ASP A 67 5.86 -32.17 1.56
N LEU A 68 5.49 -31.06 0.92
CA LEU A 68 5.70 -30.82 -0.51
C LEU A 68 7.01 -30.08 -0.81
N LEU A 69 7.51 -29.33 0.17
CA LEU A 69 8.79 -28.64 0.09
C LEU A 69 9.66 -29.06 1.28
N PRO A 70 10.92 -29.51 1.06
CA PRO A 70 11.76 -29.92 2.17
C PRO A 70 12.04 -28.75 3.11
N ALA A 71 12.05 -29.03 4.41
CA ALA A 71 12.65 -28.12 5.38
C ALA A 71 14.17 -28.23 5.23
N PRO A 72 14.90 -27.11 5.03
CA PRO A 72 16.35 -27.19 4.88
C PRO A 72 16.98 -27.65 6.21
N ALA A 73 17.99 -28.52 6.12
CA ALA A 73 18.72 -29.03 7.29
C ALA A 73 19.37 -27.90 8.11
N THR A 74 19.74 -26.80 7.45
CA THR A 74 20.18 -25.56 8.08
C THR A 74 19.33 -24.41 7.53
N PRO A 75 18.67 -23.61 8.39
CA PRO A 75 17.87 -22.48 7.93
C PRO A 75 18.74 -21.46 7.17
N THR A 76 18.31 -21.07 5.96
CA THR A 76 18.96 -19.98 5.23
C THR A 76 18.86 -18.70 6.07
N PRO A 77 19.98 -18.04 6.40
CA PRO A 77 19.97 -16.84 7.25
C PRO A 77 19.00 -15.78 6.72
N GLY A 78 18.14 -15.25 7.58
CA GLY A 78 17.17 -14.20 7.21
C GLY A 78 15.91 -14.67 6.47
N GLU A 79 15.83 -15.91 5.99
CA GLU A 79 14.70 -16.41 5.18
C GLU A 79 13.34 -16.18 5.88
N ASN A 80 13.23 -16.57 7.15
CA ASN A 80 12.00 -16.41 7.94
C ASN A 80 11.55 -14.95 8.07
N HIS A 81 12.49 -14.00 8.10
CA HIS A 81 12.16 -12.58 8.14
C HIS A 81 11.57 -12.13 6.80
N LEU A 82 12.22 -12.51 5.70
CA LEU A 82 11.79 -12.19 4.34
C LEU A 82 10.43 -12.82 3.98
N LEU A 83 10.23 -14.10 4.31
CA LEU A 83 8.94 -14.78 4.07
C LEU A 83 7.78 -14.08 4.79
N LYS A 84 8.01 -13.57 6.01
CA LYS A 84 6.99 -12.78 6.73
C LYS A 84 6.63 -11.47 6.03
N ARG A 85 7.47 -10.96 5.12
CA ARG A 85 7.22 -9.74 4.32
C ARG A 85 6.43 -10.00 3.05
N MET A 86 6.23 -11.26 2.62
CA MET A 86 5.52 -11.59 1.37
C MET A 86 4.10 -11.00 1.31
N HIS A 87 3.41 -10.92 2.45
CA HIS A 87 2.10 -10.28 2.52
C HIS A 87 2.11 -8.79 2.08
N SER A 88 3.26 -8.11 2.19
CA SER A 88 3.43 -6.69 1.83
C SER A 88 3.51 -6.45 0.33
N PHE A 89 3.42 -7.48 -0.51
CA PHE A 89 3.36 -7.39 -1.97
C PHE A 89 1.95 -7.64 -2.52
N LEU A 90 1.02 -8.13 -1.69
CA LEU A 90 -0.35 -8.49 -2.10
C LEU A 90 -1.18 -7.29 -2.56
N HIS A 91 -0.73 -6.06 -2.35
CA HIS A 91 -1.44 -4.86 -2.80
C HIS A 91 -1.11 -4.46 -4.24
N ILE A 92 -0.03 -4.98 -4.83
CA ILE A 92 0.44 -4.57 -6.16
C ILE A 92 -0.68 -4.75 -7.18
N ASP A 93 -0.97 -3.66 -7.90
CA ASP A 93 -2.03 -3.57 -8.90
C ASP A 93 -1.55 -2.85 -10.17
N ASP A 94 -0.24 -2.84 -10.44
CA ASP A 94 0.35 -2.35 -11.69
C ASP A 94 1.39 -3.34 -12.24
N THR A 95 1.41 -3.50 -13.57
CA THR A 95 2.21 -4.53 -14.26
C THR A 95 3.70 -4.18 -14.35
N GLU A 96 4.04 -2.90 -14.46
CA GLU A 96 5.42 -2.41 -14.57
C GLU A 96 6.23 -2.79 -13.33
N ARG A 97 5.75 -2.41 -12.14
CA ARG A 97 6.40 -2.75 -10.86
C ARG A 97 6.43 -4.25 -10.62
N ALA A 98 5.35 -4.97 -10.92
CA ALA A 98 5.31 -6.42 -10.75
C ALA A 98 6.36 -7.11 -11.64
N THR A 99 6.51 -6.66 -12.88
CA THR A 99 7.50 -7.20 -13.83
C THR A 99 8.92 -6.89 -13.37
N ALA A 100 9.20 -5.63 -12.97
CA ALA A 100 10.50 -5.22 -12.46
C ALA A 100 10.91 -5.99 -11.19
N TYR A 101 10.00 -6.14 -10.22
CA TYR A 101 10.29 -6.92 -9.00
C TYR A 101 10.58 -8.40 -9.32
N ARG A 102 9.91 -8.98 -10.32
CA ARG A 102 10.22 -10.34 -10.78
C ARG A 102 11.62 -10.39 -11.39
N GLN A 103 11.96 -9.44 -12.28
CA GLN A 103 13.27 -9.36 -12.90
C GLN A 103 14.40 -9.21 -11.87
N PHE A 104 14.23 -8.36 -10.85
CA PHE A 104 15.24 -8.17 -9.80
C PHE A 104 15.40 -9.39 -8.87
N THR A 105 14.59 -10.43 -9.06
CA THR A 105 14.62 -11.65 -8.27
C THR A 105 14.79 -12.91 -9.11
N THR A 106 15.20 -12.80 -10.38
CA THR A 106 15.64 -13.95 -11.19
C THR A 106 17.09 -14.32 -10.90
N ASP A 107 17.55 -15.47 -11.41
CA ASP A 107 18.93 -15.92 -11.19
C ASP A 107 19.94 -15.05 -11.95
N ASP A 108 19.50 -14.50 -13.09
CA ASP A 108 20.19 -13.55 -13.95
C ASP A 108 19.77 -12.10 -13.68
N ALA A 109 19.35 -11.79 -12.45
CA ALA A 109 18.94 -10.44 -12.08
C ALA A 109 20.07 -9.43 -12.37
N PRO A 110 19.77 -8.30 -13.02
CA PRO A 110 20.78 -7.28 -13.31
C PRO A 110 21.34 -6.70 -12.01
N ALA A 111 22.62 -6.32 -12.02
CA ALA A 111 23.22 -5.62 -10.90
C ALA A 111 22.56 -4.24 -10.73
N TYR A 112 22.46 -3.76 -9.49
CA TYR A 112 21.75 -2.51 -9.19
C TYR A 112 22.39 -1.30 -9.89
N GLU A 113 23.71 -1.28 -9.99
CA GLU A 113 24.50 -0.27 -10.68
C GLU A 113 24.26 -0.23 -12.20
N ASP A 114 23.85 -1.35 -12.82
CA ASP A 114 23.57 -1.45 -14.25
C ASP A 114 22.14 -1.01 -14.61
N LEU A 115 21.29 -0.79 -13.60
CA LEU A 115 19.92 -0.32 -13.78
C LEU A 115 19.86 1.16 -14.16
N THR A 116 18.84 1.53 -14.94
CA THR A 116 18.52 2.93 -15.19
C THR A 116 18.15 3.64 -13.88
N ALA A 117 18.25 4.98 -13.81
CA ALA A 117 17.86 5.72 -12.60
C ALA A 117 16.39 5.48 -12.19
N PHE A 118 15.52 5.25 -13.18
CA PHE A 118 14.12 4.89 -12.97
C PHE A 118 14.00 3.51 -12.32
N ASP A 119 14.66 2.50 -12.90
CA ASP A 119 14.65 1.12 -12.40
C ASP A 119 15.35 0.99 -11.04
N GLN A 120 16.41 1.76 -10.78
CA GLN A 120 17.02 1.85 -9.46
C GLN A 120 16.02 2.35 -8.41
N THR A 121 15.11 3.25 -8.78
CA THR A 121 14.05 3.70 -7.87
C THR A 121 13.08 2.57 -7.55
N ILE A 122 12.67 1.79 -8.56
CA ILE A 122 11.84 0.60 -8.37
C ILE A 122 12.57 -0.45 -7.52
N ALA A 123 13.87 -0.68 -7.76
CA ALA A 123 14.69 -1.58 -6.97
C ALA A 123 14.77 -1.16 -5.50
N ARG A 124 14.85 0.16 -5.22
CA ARG A 124 14.76 0.68 -3.84
C ARG A 124 13.39 0.46 -3.21
N MET A 125 12.31 0.56 -3.99
CA MET A 125 10.94 0.24 -3.51
C MET A 125 10.83 -1.25 -3.11
N LEU A 126 11.40 -2.17 -3.91
CA LEU A 126 11.51 -3.60 -3.57
C LEU A 126 12.33 -3.78 -2.28
N PHE A 127 13.55 -3.22 -2.25
CA PHE A 127 14.47 -3.32 -1.12
C PHE A 127 13.81 -2.91 0.18
N PHE A 128 13.16 -1.73 0.24
CA PHE A 128 12.53 -1.25 1.47
C PHE A 128 11.20 -1.95 1.80
N THR A 129 10.59 -2.65 0.84
CA THR A 129 9.45 -3.54 1.12
C THR A 129 9.94 -4.82 1.83
N LEU A 130 11.11 -5.34 1.47
CA LEU A 130 11.76 -6.48 2.12
C LEU A 130 12.41 -6.10 3.46
N TRP A 131 13.09 -4.96 3.52
CA TRP A 131 13.81 -4.46 4.68
C TRP A 131 13.43 -3.02 5.01
N ASP A 132 12.32 -2.82 5.70
CA ASP A 132 11.83 -1.48 6.09
C ASP A 132 12.76 -0.75 7.08
N LYS A 133 13.73 -1.46 7.66
CA LYS A 133 14.82 -0.95 8.51
C LYS A 133 16.20 -1.19 7.88
N ALA A 134 16.28 -1.22 6.56
CA ALA A 134 17.52 -1.36 5.76
C ALA A 134 18.29 -2.70 5.88
N GLY A 135 17.93 -3.59 6.80
CA GLY A 135 18.48 -4.96 6.85
C GLY A 135 19.95 -5.06 7.27
N GLY A 136 20.61 -3.94 7.60
CA GLY A 136 22.03 -3.90 7.96
C GLY A 136 22.99 -3.87 6.78
N PHE A 137 22.50 -3.67 5.56
CA PHE A 137 23.36 -3.65 4.36
C PHE A 137 24.06 -2.30 4.19
N PRO A 138 25.33 -2.29 3.74
CA PRO A 138 26.06 -1.05 3.48
C PRO A 138 25.64 -0.38 2.16
N SER A 139 25.11 -1.13 1.20
CA SER A 139 24.60 -0.61 -0.07
C SER A 139 23.32 -1.34 -0.54
N TYR A 140 22.64 -0.78 -1.55
CA TYR A 140 21.52 -1.47 -2.20
C TYR A 140 21.99 -2.68 -2.99
N THR A 141 23.16 -2.60 -3.63
CA THR A 141 23.79 -3.73 -4.35
C THR A 141 23.98 -4.92 -3.42
N ASP A 142 24.54 -4.73 -2.22
CA ASP A 142 24.78 -5.82 -1.26
C ASP A 142 23.47 -6.48 -0.80
N GLY A 143 22.45 -5.67 -0.48
CA GLY A 143 21.19 -6.23 -0.02
C GLY A 143 20.40 -6.93 -1.13
N LEU A 144 20.36 -6.38 -2.34
CA LEU A 144 19.72 -7.05 -3.49
C LEU A 144 20.48 -8.32 -3.87
N ALA A 145 21.82 -8.29 -3.92
CA ALA A 145 22.64 -9.48 -4.15
C ALA A 145 22.43 -10.57 -3.08
N SER A 146 22.14 -10.18 -1.83
CA SER A 146 21.83 -11.14 -0.76
C SER A 146 20.59 -12.00 -1.05
N LEU A 147 19.70 -11.57 -1.96
CA LEU A 147 18.55 -12.36 -2.39
C LEU A 147 18.96 -13.56 -3.23
N HIS A 148 20.11 -13.56 -3.90
CA HIS A 148 20.52 -14.63 -4.81
C HIS A 148 20.40 -16.02 -4.16
N GLY A 149 20.90 -16.18 -2.91
CA GLY A 149 20.81 -17.41 -2.13
C GLY A 149 19.45 -17.68 -1.46
N GLN A 150 18.49 -16.76 -1.54
CA GLN A 150 17.15 -16.87 -0.96
C GLN A 150 16.16 -17.51 -1.94
N HIS A 151 16.50 -18.66 -2.52
CA HIS A 151 15.72 -19.31 -3.58
C HIS A 151 14.23 -19.50 -3.21
N THR A 152 13.94 -19.91 -1.97
CA THR A 152 12.57 -20.09 -1.49
C THR A 152 11.77 -18.79 -1.46
N VAL A 153 12.40 -17.70 -0.97
CA VAL A 153 11.78 -16.36 -0.91
C VAL A 153 11.51 -15.85 -2.32
N ARG A 154 12.50 -15.98 -3.21
CA ARG A 154 12.42 -15.56 -4.62
C ARG A 154 11.33 -16.32 -5.36
N SER A 155 11.25 -17.64 -5.15
CA SER A 155 10.19 -18.49 -5.71
C SER A 155 8.81 -18.06 -5.21
N GLU A 156 8.63 -17.86 -3.90
CA GLU A 156 7.35 -17.42 -3.34
C GLU A 156 6.94 -16.04 -3.87
N LEU A 157 7.85 -15.06 -3.86
CA LEU A 157 7.59 -13.72 -4.39
C LEU A 157 7.23 -13.77 -5.88
N GLY A 158 8.00 -14.52 -6.68
CA GLY A 158 7.76 -14.70 -8.10
C GLY A 158 6.38 -15.30 -8.40
N GLN A 159 5.93 -16.26 -7.60
CA GLN A 159 4.60 -16.86 -7.71
C GLN A 159 3.49 -15.88 -7.32
N ILE A 160 3.66 -15.10 -6.24
CA ILE A 160 2.72 -14.02 -5.87
C ILE A 160 2.58 -13.04 -7.03
N LEU A 161 3.69 -12.49 -7.52
CA LEU A 161 3.68 -11.47 -8.57
C LEU A 161 3.06 -12.02 -9.86
N THR A 162 3.38 -13.27 -10.23
CA THR A 162 2.78 -13.94 -11.39
C THR A 162 1.27 -14.09 -11.23
N HIS A 163 0.80 -14.54 -10.06
CA HIS A 163 -0.64 -14.65 -9.77
C HIS A 163 -1.33 -13.28 -9.88
N LEU A 164 -0.76 -12.24 -9.28
CA LEU A 164 -1.32 -10.89 -9.31
C LEU A 164 -1.42 -10.35 -10.74
N MET A 165 -0.41 -10.57 -11.58
CA MET A 165 -0.40 -10.11 -12.99
C MET A 165 -1.51 -10.73 -13.84
N HIS A 166 -2.04 -11.90 -13.46
CA HIS A 166 -3.15 -12.57 -14.15
C HIS A 166 -4.52 -12.27 -13.53
N SER A 167 -4.58 -11.43 -12.49
CA SER A 167 -5.84 -11.07 -11.83
C SER A 167 -6.43 -9.76 -12.39
N ASP A 168 -7.75 -9.64 -12.29
CA ASP A 168 -8.56 -8.49 -12.75
C ASP A 168 -8.26 -7.17 -12.03
N ARG A 169 -7.49 -7.22 -10.94
CA ARG A 169 -7.08 -6.05 -10.17
C ARG A 169 -6.13 -5.12 -10.90
N MET A 170 -5.38 -5.62 -11.89
CA MET A 170 -4.32 -4.88 -12.55
C MET A 170 -4.89 -3.62 -13.20
N ARG A 171 -4.24 -2.50 -12.96
CA ARG A 171 -4.67 -1.18 -13.42
C ARG A 171 -3.89 -0.80 -14.68
N PRO A 172 -4.54 -0.09 -15.61
CA PRO A 172 -3.83 0.47 -16.74
C PRO A 172 -2.78 1.47 -16.25
N ALA A 173 -1.63 1.49 -16.91
CA ALA A 173 -0.58 2.45 -16.60
C ALA A 173 -1.10 3.88 -16.80
N GLN A 174 -0.84 4.71 -15.80
CA GLN A 174 -1.17 6.13 -15.81
C GLN A 174 -0.06 6.85 -15.04
N PRO A 175 1.14 6.98 -15.61
CA PRO A 175 2.31 7.49 -14.90
C PRO A 175 2.12 8.96 -14.52
N LEU A 176 2.87 9.40 -13.51
CA LEU A 176 3.04 10.84 -13.24
C LEU A 176 3.70 11.52 -14.44
N THR A 177 3.43 12.82 -14.62
CA THR A 177 3.91 13.60 -15.77
C THR A 177 4.66 14.86 -15.31
N GLY A 178 5.30 15.56 -16.26
CA GLY A 178 6.03 16.79 -15.98
C GLY A 178 7.22 16.57 -15.03
N ALA A 179 7.31 17.38 -13.98
CA ALA A 179 8.41 17.33 -13.00
C ALA A 179 8.53 15.97 -12.29
N HIS A 180 7.46 15.17 -12.27
CA HIS A 180 7.43 13.86 -11.61
C HIS A 180 7.52 12.67 -12.57
N ALA A 181 7.77 12.88 -13.86
CA ALA A 181 7.83 11.80 -14.84
C ALA A 181 8.92 10.74 -14.55
N HIS A 182 9.92 11.09 -13.73
CA HIS A 182 10.98 10.18 -13.30
C HIS A 182 10.63 9.34 -12.05
N ILE A 183 9.48 9.60 -11.41
CA ILE A 183 9.02 8.90 -10.22
C ILE A 183 8.13 7.72 -10.67
N PRO A 184 8.48 6.46 -10.34
CA PRO A 184 7.80 5.26 -10.84
C PRO A 184 6.49 4.98 -10.08
N LEU A 185 5.58 5.96 -10.07
CA LEU A 185 4.26 5.85 -9.49
C LEU A 185 3.19 6.10 -10.55
N ASN A 186 2.17 5.27 -10.52
CA ASN A 186 1.01 5.31 -11.40
C ASN A 186 -0.21 5.80 -10.62
N ILE A 187 -0.90 6.75 -11.22
CA ILE A 187 -2.14 7.32 -10.70
C ILE A 187 -3.17 6.20 -10.56
N HIS A 188 -3.90 6.24 -9.46
CA HIS A 188 -4.88 5.25 -9.04
C HIS A 188 -4.34 3.84 -8.78
N CYS A 189 -3.02 3.64 -8.67
CA CYS A 189 -2.41 2.39 -8.20
C CYS A 189 -2.15 2.44 -6.67
N ALA A 190 -1.99 1.27 -6.07
CA ALA A 190 -1.80 1.08 -4.63
C ALA A 190 -0.32 0.93 -4.26
N TYR A 191 0.09 1.57 -3.18
CA TYR A 191 1.46 1.57 -2.66
C TYR A 191 1.46 1.43 -1.14
N ASN A 192 2.37 0.63 -0.62
CA ASN A 192 2.65 0.61 0.81
C ASN A 192 3.56 1.81 1.18
N ARG A 193 3.74 2.06 2.49
CA ARG A 193 4.54 3.19 2.97
C ARG A 193 6.01 3.13 2.49
N SER A 194 6.62 1.94 2.48
CA SER A 194 8.02 1.78 2.06
C SER A 194 8.20 2.17 0.59
N GLU A 195 7.27 1.76 -0.26
CA GLU A 195 7.30 2.07 -1.69
C GLU A 195 7.12 3.57 -1.96
N ILE A 196 6.17 4.22 -1.28
CA ILE A 196 5.95 5.67 -1.44
C ILE A 196 7.22 6.43 -1.03
N LEU A 197 7.78 6.12 0.15
CA LEU A 197 8.96 6.83 0.64
C LEU A 197 10.19 6.58 -0.23
N ALA A 198 10.35 5.38 -0.79
CA ALA A 198 11.45 5.05 -1.69
C ALA A 198 11.30 5.73 -3.06
N ALA A 199 10.09 5.71 -3.63
CA ALA A 199 9.79 6.37 -4.90
C ALA A 199 10.00 7.89 -4.83
N MET A 200 9.61 8.51 -3.73
CA MET A 200 9.80 9.94 -3.47
C MET A 200 11.23 10.28 -3.00
N GLY A 201 12.18 9.34 -2.98
CA GLY A 201 13.56 9.59 -2.58
C GLY A 201 13.79 9.95 -1.10
N VAL A 202 12.74 9.89 -0.26
CA VAL A 202 12.85 10.17 1.18
C VAL A 202 13.49 9.02 1.94
N ALA A 203 13.12 7.78 1.59
CA ALA A 203 13.75 6.59 2.17
C ALA A 203 15.10 6.34 1.52
N ARG A 204 16.16 6.30 2.33
CA ARG A 204 17.52 6.01 1.87
C ARG A 204 18.40 5.38 2.94
N LEU A 205 19.35 4.55 2.52
CA LEU A 205 20.40 4.04 3.41
C LEU A 205 21.17 5.22 4.04
N GLY A 206 21.49 5.10 5.33
CA GLY A 206 22.13 6.17 6.12
C GLY A 206 21.22 7.38 6.41
N GLY A 207 19.94 7.34 6.06
CA GLY A 207 18.99 8.43 6.28
C GLY A 207 17.67 7.98 6.89
N GLN A 208 16.58 8.64 6.49
CA GLN A 208 15.23 8.27 6.92
C GLN A 208 14.89 6.86 6.42
N LEU A 209 14.43 6.01 7.33
CA LEU A 209 13.98 4.65 6.99
C LEU A 209 12.45 4.54 7.13
N PRO A 210 11.77 3.74 6.28
CA PRO A 210 10.32 3.56 6.34
C PRO A 210 9.81 3.03 7.67
N GLY A 211 10.56 2.15 8.32
CA GLY A 211 10.22 1.57 9.63
C GLY A 211 10.14 2.61 10.75
N PHE A 212 10.76 3.78 10.58
CA PHE A 212 10.77 4.89 11.54
C PHE A 212 9.92 6.08 11.11
N PHE A 213 9.23 5.98 9.96
CA PHE A 213 8.37 7.05 9.48
C PHE A 213 6.96 6.95 10.09
N ALA A 214 6.63 7.86 10.99
CA ALA A 214 5.32 7.92 11.66
C ALA A 214 4.43 9.09 11.19
N GLN A 215 4.97 10.00 10.37
CA GLN A 215 4.25 11.21 9.96
C GLN A 215 3.20 10.91 8.87
N GLY A 216 2.12 11.69 8.83
CA GLY A 216 1.06 11.58 7.80
C GLY A 216 1.32 12.44 6.56
N VAL A 217 2.38 13.24 6.57
CA VAL A 217 2.81 14.08 5.44
C VAL A 217 4.32 13.98 5.32
N LEU A 218 4.80 13.87 4.09
CA LEU A 218 6.22 14.01 3.76
C LEU A 218 6.44 15.28 2.93
N TRP A 219 7.54 15.97 3.17
CA TRP A 219 8.08 16.97 2.28
C TRP A 219 9.34 16.41 1.61
N ASP A 220 9.30 16.29 0.29
CA ASP A 220 10.47 15.95 -0.53
C ASP A 220 11.06 17.26 -1.09
N PRO A 221 12.20 17.72 -0.58
CA PRO A 221 12.82 18.96 -1.03
C PRO A 221 13.40 18.84 -2.44
N VAL A 222 13.79 17.64 -2.90
CA VAL A 222 14.41 17.45 -4.23
C VAL A 222 13.36 17.65 -5.31
N ASN A 223 12.20 17.02 -5.17
CA ASN A 223 11.08 17.19 -6.09
C ASN A 223 10.16 18.36 -5.72
N LYS A 224 10.49 19.13 -4.68
CA LYS A 224 9.64 20.19 -4.11
C LYS A 224 8.18 19.73 -3.93
N THR A 225 7.98 18.56 -3.34
CA THR A 225 6.67 17.90 -3.32
C THR A 225 6.22 17.53 -1.92
N ASP A 226 5.02 17.94 -1.54
CA ASP A 226 4.32 17.41 -0.38
C ASP A 226 3.53 16.16 -0.77
N ALA A 227 3.77 15.02 -0.11
CA ALA A 227 2.91 13.85 -0.24
C ALA A 227 2.04 13.70 1.01
N LEU A 228 0.72 13.73 0.81
CA LEU A 228 -0.27 13.65 1.88
C LEU A 228 -0.79 12.21 2.00
N LEU A 229 -0.42 11.52 3.07
CA LEU A 229 -0.82 10.13 3.35
C LEU A 229 -2.06 10.11 4.23
N ILE A 230 -3.22 10.06 3.58
CA ILE A 230 -4.54 10.26 4.16
C ILE A 230 -5.18 8.92 4.51
N THR A 231 -5.76 8.82 5.71
CA THR A 231 -6.55 7.66 6.16
C THR A 231 -7.96 8.13 6.50
N LEU A 232 -8.97 7.69 5.74
CA LEU A 232 -10.34 8.19 5.84
C LEU A 232 -11.02 7.80 7.17
N SER A 233 -11.02 6.52 7.51
CA SER A 233 -11.55 6.03 8.78
C SER A 233 -10.44 5.99 9.84
N LYS A 234 -10.53 6.89 10.82
CA LYS A 234 -9.70 6.87 12.04
C LYS A 234 -10.46 6.15 13.17
N ASN A 235 -10.66 4.84 13.02
CA ASN A 235 -11.22 3.90 14.01
C ASN A 235 -12.64 4.19 14.57
N GLU A 236 -13.46 3.13 14.59
CA GLU A 236 -14.84 3.10 15.08
C GLU A 236 -14.98 2.97 16.60
N ARG A 237 -13.87 2.77 17.34
CA ARG A 237 -13.90 2.38 18.77
C ARG A 237 -13.96 3.53 19.77
N ASP A 238 -13.69 4.78 19.38
CA ASP A 238 -13.58 5.89 20.34
C ASP A 238 -14.31 7.19 19.94
N PHE A 239 -15.14 7.18 18.88
CA PHE A 239 -15.80 8.41 18.41
C PHE A 239 -17.30 8.23 18.17
N SER A 240 -18.06 9.17 18.77
CA SER A 240 -19.47 9.47 18.46
C SER A 240 -19.72 9.43 16.94
N PRO A 241 -20.87 8.89 16.46
CA PRO A 241 -21.21 8.82 15.04
C PRO A 241 -21.05 10.14 14.26
N THR A 242 -21.10 11.28 14.96
CA THR A 242 -21.07 12.62 14.38
C THR A 242 -19.68 13.18 14.04
N VAL A 243 -18.57 12.53 14.44
CA VAL A 243 -17.19 13.11 14.30
C VAL A 243 -16.31 12.33 13.30
N ARG A 244 -16.87 11.37 12.56
CA ARG A 244 -16.07 10.29 11.96
C ARG A 244 -15.20 10.62 10.75
N TYR A 245 -15.32 11.78 10.11
CA TYR A 245 -14.54 12.04 8.89
C TYR A 245 -14.05 13.49 8.81
N LYS A 246 -12.79 13.71 9.20
CA LYS A 246 -12.08 14.97 8.96
C LYS A 246 -11.56 15.11 7.52
N ASP A 247 -11.42 13.99 6.82
CA ASP A 247 -10.91 13.94 5.45
C ASP A 247 -11.94 13.22 4.56
N TYR A 248 -12.44 13.88 3.51
CA TYR A 248 -13.53 13.35 2.66
C TYR A 248 -13.55 13.96 1.26
N ALA A 249 -14.17 13.27 0.30
CA ALA A 249 -14.37 13.80 -1.04
C ALA A 249 -15.61 14.72 -1.09
N LEU A 250 -15.45 15.93 -1.61
CA LEU A 250 -16.54 16.89 -1.87
C LEU A 250 -17.20 16.62 -3.22
N SER A 251 -16.41 16.17 -4.19
CA SER A 251 -16.85 15.68 -5.50
C SER A 251 -15.78 14.72 -6.03
N ARG A 252 -15.98 14.17 -7.23
CA ARG A 252 -14.93 13.37 -7.88
C ARG A 252 -13.63 14.15 -8.11
N THR A 253 -13.65 15.48 -8.14
CA THR A 253 -12.47 16.31 -8.43
C THR A 253 -12.08 17.24 -7.28
N ARG A 254 -12.79 17.20 -6.16
CA ARG A 254 -12.51 18.03 -4.97
C ARG A 254 -12.40 17.16 -3.73
N PHE A 255 -11.31 17.31 -3.01
CA PHE A 255 -11.01 16.55 -1.81
C PHE A 255 -10.76 17.49 -0.63
N HIS A 256 -11.46 17.28 0.47
CA HIS A 256 -11.27 17.98 1.73
C HIS A 256 -10.26 17.23 2.60
N TRP A 257 -9.26 17.96 3.10
CA TRP A 257 -8.20 17.43 3.95
C TRP A 257 -7.87 18.39 5.10
N GLU A 258 -7.76 17.88 6.32
CA GLU A 258 -7.26 18.64 7.46
C GLU A 258 -5.75 18.44 7.64
N SER A 259 -5.03 19.56 7.77
CA SER A 259 -3.60 19.55 8.09
C SER A 259 -3.31 19.04 9.50
N GLN A 260 -2.03 18.88 9.84
CA GLN A 260 -1.63 18.67 11.24
C GLN A 260 -2.11 19.83 12.11
N ASN A 261 -2.48 19.51 13.37
CA ASN A 261 -3.10 20.44 14.32
C ASN A 261 -2.36 21.78 14.49
N SER A 262 -1.03 21.80 14.34
CA SER A 262 -0.21 23.00 14.51
C SER A 262 -0.01 23.84 13.24
N THR A 263 -0.41 23.34 12.07
CA THR A 263 -0.15 24.01 10.79
C THR A 263 -1.12 25.16 10.60
N ALA A 264 -0.64 26.39 10.75
CA ALA A 264 -1.39 27.62 10.49
C ALA A 264 -1.21 28.12 9.04
N PRO A 265 -2.16 28.89 8.47
CA PRO A 265 -2.05 29.46 7.12
C PRO A 265 -0.81 30.32 6.94
N ASN A 266 -0.40 31.04 7.99
CA ASN A 266 0.80 31.88 7.97
C ASN A 266 2.10 31.14 8.31
N SER A 267 2.05 29.85 8.64
CA SER A 267 3.26 29.04 8.87
C SER A 267 3.99 28.74 7.55
N PRO A 268 5.29 28.39 7.59
CA PRO A 268 6.02 28.02 6.37
C PRO A 268 5.34 26.92 5.55
N THR A 269 4.82 25.88 6.23
CA THR A 269 4.09 24.78 5.59
C THR A 269 2.73 25.25 5.04
N GLY A 270 1.98 26.04 5.80
CA GLY A 270 0.69 26.58 5.34
C GLY A 270 0.84 27.50 4.11
N GLN A 271 1.87 28.34 4.10
CA GLN A 271 2.21 29.20 2.96
C GLN A 271 2.65 28.38 1.75
N ARG A 272 3.39 27.29 1.97
CA ARG A 272 3.74 26.35 0.91
C ARG A 272 2.51 25.71 0.28
N TYR A 273 1.56 25.22 1.07
CA TYR A 273 0.31 24.66 0.53
C TYR A 273 -0.49 25.67 -0.28
N GLN A 274 -0.64 26.91 0.21
CA GLN A 274 -1.44 27.94 -0.47
C GLN A 274 -0.81 28.39 -1.79
N ASN A 275 0.52 28.58 -1.80
CA ASN A 275 1.23 29.22 -2.91
C ASN A 275 2.01 28.22 -3.78
N HIS A 276 1.71 26.92 -3.65
CA HIS A 276 2.52 25.85 -4.23
C HIS A 276 2.68 26.00 -5.76
N ALA A 277 1.58 26.18 -6.48
CA ALA A 277 1.58 26.24 -7.95
C ALA A 277 2.06 27.60 -8.50
N ALA A 278 1.61 28.70 -7.90
CA ALA A 278 1.76 30.03 -8.48
C ALA A 278 3.09 30.73 -8.14
N GLN A 279 3.66 30.49 -6.96
CA GLN A 279 4.83 31.24 -6.48
C GLN A 279 6.02 30.37 -6.11
N GLN A 280 5.80 29.16 -5.60
CA GLN A 280 6.88 28.31 -5.07
C GLN A 280 7.35 27.23 -6.04
N GLY A 281 6.57 26.93 -7.09
CA GLY A 281 6.85 25.83 -8.01
C GLY A 281 6.92 24.48 -7.29
N SER A 282 6.11 24.31 -6.24
CA SER A 282 6.00 23.07 -5.47
C SER A 282 4.71 22.33 -5.81
N HIS A 283 4.72 21.03 -5.56
CA HIS A 283 3.66 20.12 -5.96
C HIS A 283 3.05 19.40 -4.75
N VAL A 284 1.84 18.88 -4.93
CA VAL A 284 1.12 18.13 -3.90
C VAL A 284 0.59 16.85 -4.51
N LEU A 285 0.91 15.71 -3.89
CA LEU A 285 0.41 14.38 -4.25
C LEU A 285 -0.47 13.84 -3.11
N LEU A 286 -1.67 13.37 -3.43
CA LEU A 286 -2.59 12.79 -2.45
C LEU A 286 -2.56 11.28 -2.52
N PHE A 287 -2.36 10.64 -1.38
CA PHE A 287 -2.40 9.18 -1.19
C PHE A 287 -3.50 8.86 -0.19
N VAL A 288 -4.47 8.04 -0.56
CA VAL A 288 -5.65 7.74 0.29
C VAL A 288 -5.77 6.26 0.58
N ARG A 289 -6.08 5.92 1.83
CA ARG A 289 -6.58 4.60 2.23
C ARG A 289 -7.82 4.73 3.08
N THR A 290 -8.69 3.73 3.05
CA THR A 290 -9.97 3.78 3.76
C THR A 290 -9.83 3.50 5.26
N SER A 291 -8.89 2.64 5.64
CA SER A 291 -8.63 2.25 7.03
C SER A 291 -7.13 2.08 7.26
N LYS A 292 -6.72 1.93 8.53
CA LYS A 292 -5.32 1.60 8.86
C LYS A 292 -4.95 0.19 8.43
N ASP A 293 -5.87 -0.74 8.62
CA ASP A 293 -5.65 -2.17 8.43
C ASP A 293 -6.65 -2.75 7.42
N THR A 294 -6.17 -3.74 6.67
CA THR A 294 -6.96 -4.66 5.84
C THR A 294 -7.79 -5.61 6.73
N PRO A 295 -8.83 -6.27 6.19
CA PRO A 295 -9.57 -7.31 6.92
C PRO A 295 -8.68 -8.45 7.46
N SER A 296 -7.53 -8.69 6.84
CA SER A 296 -6.51 -9.65 7.28
C SER A 296 -5.63 -9.16 8.45
N GLY A 297 -5.85 -7.94 8.95
CA GLY A 297 -5.05 -7.34 10.03
C GLY A 297 -3.65 -6.88 9.61
N LYS A 298 -3.42 -6.69 8.31
CA LYS A 298 -2.19 -6.13 7.74
C LYS A 298 -2.41 -4.66 7.40
N ALA A 299 -1.35 -3.85 7.42
CA ALA A 299 -1.45 -2.44 7.04
C ALA A 299 -2.07 -2.28 5.64
N MET A 300 -3.07 -1.41 5.53
CA MET A 300 -3.72 -1.12 4.26
C MET A 300 -2.82 -0.20 3.40
N PRO A 301 -2.62 -0.53 2.10
CA PRO A 301 -1.89 0.33 1.17
C PRO A 301 -2.66 1.63 0.91
N TRP A 302 -1.95 2.67 0.48
CA TRP A 302 -2.55 3.89 -0.02
C TRP A 302 -2.69 3.83 -1.54
N VAL A 303 -3.78 4.38 -2.06
CA VAL A 303 -3.98 4.62 -3.48
C VAL A 303 -3.53 6.04 -3.81
N LEU A 304 -2.66 6.19 -4.82
CA LEU A 304 -2.29 7.50 -5.34
C LEU A 304 -3.48 8.11 -6.07
N LEU A 305 -4.03 9.21 -5.57
CA LEU A 305 -5.06 9.99 -6.28
C LEU A 305 -4.46 10.88 -7.38
N GLY A 306 -3.15 11.14 -7.28
CA GLY A 306 -2.40 11.96 -8.21
C GLY A 306 -2.16 13.38 -7.72
N PRO A 307 -1.71 14.28 -8.61
CA PRO A 307 -1.46 15.67 -8.28
C PRO A 307 -2.74 16.45 -7.99
N ALA A 308 -2.62 17.43 -7.11
CA ALA A 308 -3.71 18.34 -6.76
C ALA A 308 -3.25 19.80 -6.68
N THR A 309 -4.22 20.70 -6.85
CA THR A 309 -4.02 22.14 -6.70
C THR A 309 -4.83 22.68 -5.53
N TYR A 310 -4.22 23.53 -4.73
CA TYR A 310 -4.91 24.25 -3.66
C TYR A 310 -6.07 25.09 -4.23
N GLU A 311 -7.26 24.94 -3.67
CA GLU A 311 -8.45 25.74 -4.07
C GLU A 311 -8.80 26.77 -2.99
N ARG A 312 -8.93 26.34 -1.73
CA ARG A 312 -9.22 27.20 -0.58
C ARG A 312 -8.93 26.47 0.73
N HIS A 313 -8.93 27.19 1.85
CA HIS A 313 -8.99 26.60 3.17
C HIS A 313 -9.95 27.35 4.09
N THR A 314 -10.36 26.70 5.17
CA THR A 314 -10.95 27.32 6.35
C THR A 314 -10.16 26.90 7.60
N GLY A 315 -10.44 27.54 8.73
CA GLY A 315 -9.71 27.26 9.98
C GLY A 315 -8.27 27.77 9.95
N SER A 316 -7.54 27.47 11.02
CA SER A 316 -6.15 27.88 11.16
C SER A 316 -5.31 26.75 11.74
N LYS A 317 -5.64 26.23 12.92
CA LYS A 317 -4.91 25.16 13.59
C LYS A 317 -5.87 24.01 13.93
N PRO A 318 -6.13 23.05 13.01
CA PRO A 318 -5.53 22.89 11.69
C PRO A 318 -6.17 23.73 10.58
N MET A 319 -5.52 23.80 9.42
CA MET A 319 -6.10 24.23 8.15
C MET A 319 -6.96 23.12 7.56
N ALA A 320 -8.20 23.43 7.21
CA ALA A 320 -9.12 22.54 6.50
C ALA A 320 -9.10 22.91 5.01
N ILE A 321 -8.27 22.22 4.22
CA ILE A 321 -7.94 22.56 2.83
C ILE A 321 -8.86 21.80 1.86
N THR A 322 -9.37 22.51 0.87
CA THR A 322 -9.96 21.91 -0.33
C THR A 322 -8.91 21.83 -1.43
N TRP A 323 -8.58 20.62 -1.84
CA TRP A 323 -7.71 20.30 -2.96
C TRP A 323 -8.53 19.98 -4.20
N ARG A 324 -8.22 20.61 -5.34
CA ARG A 324 -8.73 20.23 -6.66
C ARG A 324 -7.82 19.16 -7.26
N LEU A 325 -8.31 17.94 -7.37
CA LEU A 325 -7.60 16.82 -7.99
C LEU A 325 -7.49 17.05 -9.50
N HIS A 326 -6.34 16.70 -10.08
CA HIS A 326 -6.15 16.74 -11.54
C HIS A 326 -6.79 15.53 -12.24
N HIS A 327 -6.98 14.45 -11.51
CA HIS A 327 -7.65 13.25 -11.97
C HIS A 327 -8.88 12.96 -11.10
N PRO A 328 -10.05 12.65 -11.70
CA PRO A 328 -11.22 12.29 -10.93
C PRO A 328 -10.97 11.05 -10.07
N LEU A 329 -11.50 11.05 -8.85
CA LEU A 329 -11.45 9.90 -7.94
C LEU A 329 -11.90 8.62 -8.65
N PRO A 330 -11.15 7.52 -8.51
CA PRO A 330 -11.54 6.25 -9.08
C PRO A 330 -12.74 5.68 -8.32
N ASP A 331 -13.60 4.94 -9.02
CA ASP A 331 -14.85 4.42 -8.44
C ASP A 331 -14.64 3.62 -7.15
N ARG A 332 -13.54 2.84 -7.08
CA ARG A 332 -13.19 2.04 -5.89
C ARG A 332 -12.94 2.86 -4.62
N ILE A 333 -12.59 4.13 -4.77
CA ILE A 333 -12.41 5.07 -3.66
C ILE A 333 -13.71 5.85 -3.45
N TRP A 334 -14.33 6.35 -4.53
CA TRP A 334 -15.59 7.10 -4.46
C TRP A 334 -16.72 6.32 -3.79
N SER A 335 -16.90 5.04 -4.12
CA SER A 335 -17.95 4.18 -3.54
C SER A 335 -17.77 3.90 -2.04
N ARG A 336 -16.60 4.22 -1.49
CA ARG A 336 -16.27 4.06 -0.06
C ARG A 336 -16.27 5.39 0.68
N MET A 337 -16.54 6.50 -0.01
CA MET A 337 -16.70 7.81 0.62
C MET A 337 -18.07 7.91 1.30
N PRO A 338 -18.17 8.60 2.44
CA PRO A 338 -19.47 8.90 3.02
C PRO A 338 -20.31 9.73 2.04
N THR A 339 -21.58 9.35 1.86
CA THR A 339 -22.51 9.99 0.91
C THR A 339 -23.00 11.37 1.36
N THR A 340 -22.70 11.75 2.61
CA THR A 340 -23.08 13.05 3.18
C THR A 340 -21.82 13.69 3.76
N PRO A 341 -21.43 14.90 3.34
CA PRO A 341 -20.37 15.64 4.03
C PRO A 341 -20.80 15.84 5.49
N PRO A 342 -19.88 15.72 6.47
CA PRO A 342 -20.22 15.96 7.86
C PRO A 342 -20.83 17.36 7.99
N THR A 343 -22.01 17.45 8.61
CA THR A 343 -22.61 18.74 8.98
C THR A 343 -21.63 19.49 9.86
N ALA A 344 -21.35 20.75 9.48
CA ALA A 344 -20.42 21.65 10.15
C ALA A 344 -20.82 21.95 11.59
#